data_AF-A0A4Z1L3J2-F1
#
_entry.id   AF-A0A4Z1L3J2-F1
#
_cell.length_a   1.000
_cell.length_b   1.000
_cell.length_c   1.000
_cell.angle_alpha   90.00
_cell.angle_beta   90.00
_cell.angle_gamma   90.00
#
_symmetry.space_group_name_H-M   'P 1'
#
loop_
_entity.id
_entity.type
_entity.pdbx_description
1 polymer ?
#
loop_
_entity_poly.entity_id
_entity_poly.type
_entity_poly.pdbx_seq_one_letter_code
_entity_poly.pdbx_strand_id
1 'polypeptide(L)'
;MSSIMEHIDQTTILSLLGVVAILVSSYILSIRVLAPTTPSSLRILFIWHFFDFLIHTIFEGSFLYNCFFSRIPFDSSIAHPVAISNFLGTSEYVYGAQYADNWASKLWMVYAQADRRWAGADLTVVSLELLTVLGAGPLALWICWGIVRKDWRVNFWMVVLATGELYGGFMTFAPEWLIGCKNLDTSNFMFKWVYLVFFNMLWVFLPIYAMYVAFCDIGNAMQLRNSVISAKVEMMKREKKK
;
A
#
# COMPACT_ATOMS: atom_id res chain seq x y z
N MET A 1 18.50 -7.04 27.77
CA MET A 1 17.15 -6.47 27.64
C MET A 1 17.34 -5.02 27.22
N SER A 2 17.64 -4.75 25.93
CA SER A 2 17.76 -3.36 25.47
C SER A 2 16.39 -2.72 25.62
N SER A 3 16.37 -1.55 26.22
CA SER A 3 15.13 -0.90 26.60
C SER A 3 14.36 -0.53 25.34
N ILE A 4 13.09 -0.90 25.26
CA ILE A 4 12.15 -0.48 24.21
C ILE A 4 12.20 1.05 23.97
N MET A 5 12.63 1.82 24.99
CA MET A 5 12.77 3.27 24.94
C MET A 5 14.03 3.82 24.24
N GLU A 6 15.06 3.02 23.94
CA GLU A 6 16.31 3.56 23.33
C GLU A 6 16.13 4.08 21.90
N HIS A 7 15.05 3.72 21.21
CA HIS A 7 14.82 4.09 19.81
C HIS A 7 13.48 4.81 19.53
N ILE A 8 12.77 5.25 20.59
CA ILE A 8 11.56 6.07 20.41
C ILE A 8 11.99 7.53 20.44
N ASP A 9 12.45 8.03 19.29
CA ASP A 9 12.77 9.44 19.12
C ASP A 9 11.51 10.26 18.75
N GLN A 10 11.64 11.58 18.77
CA GLN A 10 10.53 12.49 18.44
C GLN A 10 9.95 12.21 17.05
N THR A 11 10.81 11.88 16.08
CA THR A 11 10.41 11.59 14.70
C THR A 11 9.56 10.33 14.62
N THR A 12 9.91 9.28 15.37
CA THR A 12 9.14 8.04 15.48
C THR A 12 7.74 8.31 16.02
N ILE A 13 7.63 9.08 17.10
CA ILE A 13 6.33 9.43 17.69
C ILE A 13 5.48 10.22 16.69
N LEU A 14 6.06 11.24 16.05
CA LEU A 14 5.36 12.06 15.06
C LEU A 14 4.92 11.25 13.84
N SER A 15 5.74 10.29 13.39
CA SER A 15 5.42 9.42 12.26
C SER A 15 4.24 8.50 12.59
N LEU A 16 4.25 7.87 13.78
CA LEU A 16 3.14 7.03 14.24
C LEU A 16 1.85 7.83 14.44
N LEU A 17 1.94 9.03 15.01
CA LEU A 17 0.80 9.95 15.12
C LEU A 17 0.28 10.36 13.74
N GLY A 18 1.15 10.55 12.75
CA GLY A 18 0.79 10.80 11.37
C GLY A 18 -0.05 9.66 10.77
N VAL A 19 0.38 8.41 10.96
CA VAL A 19 -0.38 7.23 10.50
C VAL A 19 -1.76 7.16 11.19
N VAL A 20 -1.82 7.39 12.50
CA VAL A 20 -3.08 7.44 13.25
C VAL A 20 -3.99 8.57 12.72
N ALA A 21 -3.43 9.74 12.42
CA ALA A 21 -4.18 10.86 11.86
C ALA A 21 -4.77 10.55 10.48
N ILE A 22 -4.03 9.82 9.63
CA ILE A 22 -4.53 9.33 8.33
C ILE A 22 -5.68 8.32 8.54
N LEU A 23 -5.54 7.37 9.47
CA LEU A 23 -6.59 6.41 9.77
C LEU A 23 -7.86 7.07 10.32
N VAL A 24 -7.70 8.00 11.28
CA VAL A 24 -8.82 8.76 11.85
C VAL A 24 -9.50 9.61 10.78
N SER A 25 -8.73 10.26 9.90
CA SER A 25 -9.27 11.02 8.77
C SER A 25 -10.12 10.14 7.85
N SER A 26 -9.64 8.93 7.57
CA SER A 26 -10.34 7.93 6.74
C SER A 26 -11.64 7.45 7.39
N TYR A 27 -11.60 7.20 8.70
CA TYR A 27 -12.77 6.85 9.48
C TYR A 27 -13.82 7.96 9.50
N ILE A 28 -13.41 9.20 9.81
CA ILE A 28 -14.29 10.37 9.83
C ILE A 28 -14.93 10.58 8.45
N LEU A 29 -14.15 10.46 7.37
CA LEU A 29 -14.69 10.60 6.02
C LEU A 29 -15.75 9.54 5.74
N SER A 30 -15.50 8.28 6.14
CA SER A 30 -16.47 7.19 5.97
C SER A 30 -17.83 7.49 6.63
N ILE A 31 -17.82 8.10 7.82
CA ILE A 31 -19.06 8.49 8.52
C ILE A 31 -19.79 9.59 7.76
N ARG A 32 -19.04 10.55 7.20
CA ARG A 32 -19.61 11.71 6.50
C ARG A 32 -20.20 11.36 5.14
N VAL A 33 -19.56 10.47 4.37
CA VAL A 33 -19.93 10.26 2.95
C VAL A 33 -20.74 8.98 2.72
N LEU A 34 -20.66 7.99 3.61
CA LEU A 34 -21.39 6.74 3.44
C LEU A 34 -22.71 6.73 4.21
N ALA A 35 -23.78 6.32 3.56
CA ALA A 35 -25.09 6.15 4.19
C ALA A 35 -25.01 5.20 5.40
N PRO A 36 -25.80 5.43 6.48
CA PRO A 36 -25.83 4.54 7.64
C PRO A 36 -26.18 3.09 7.31
N THR A 37 -26.91 2.87 6.21
CA THR A 37 -27.30 1.54 5.71
C THR A 37 -26.21 0.84 4.88
N THR A 38 -25.05 1.48 4.67
CA THR A 38 -23.93 0.86 3.93
C THR A 38 -23.43 -0.37 4.70
N PRO A 39 -23.32 -1.54 4.04
CA PRO A 39 -22.81 -2.76 4.68
C PRO A 39 -21.45 -2.53 5.37
N SER A 40 -21.26 -3.14 6.53
CA SER A 40 -20.02 -2.99 7.33
C SER A 40 -18.77 -3.39 6.55
N SER A 41 -18.85 -4.41 5.69
CA SER A 41 -17.75 -4.83 4.82
C SER A 41 -17.29 -3.70 3.90
N LEU A 42 -18.23 -3.05 3.19
CA LEU A 42 -17.92 -1.92 2.31
C LEU A 42 -17.47 -0.68 3.07
N ARG A 43 -17.94 -0.48 4.30
CA ARG A 43 -17.46 0.62 5.16
C ARG A 43 -16.01 0.39 5.60
N ILE A 44 -15.66 -0.82 6.02
CA ILE A 44 -14.28 -1.21 6.35
C ILE A 44 -13.39 -1.01 5.11
N LEU A 45 -13.82 -1.52 3.96
CA LEU A 45 -13.06 -1.39 2.72
C LEU A 45 -12.94 0.06 2.28
N PHE A 46 -13.97 0.90 2.43
CA PHE A 46 -13.83 2.33 2.16
C PHE A 46 -12.76 2.98 3.04
N ILE A 47 -12.75 2.68 4.34
CA ILE A 47 -11.76 3.22 5.28
C ILE A 47 -10.36 2.77 4.86
N TRP A 48 -10.19 1.48 4.52
CA TRP A 48 -8.93 0.95 4.02
C TRP A 48 -8.46 1.67 2.77
N HIS A 49 -9.26 1.72 1.72
CA HIS A 49 -8.85 2.30 0.43
C HIS A 49 -8.58 3.81 0.54
N PHE A 50 -9.28 4.53 1.42
CA PHE A 50 -8.97 5.94 1.64
C PHE A 50 -7.70 6.15 2.47
N PHE A 51 -7.48 5.30 3.47
CA PHE A 51 -6.23 5.25 4.23
C PHE A 51 -5.06 4.96 3.29
N ASP A 52 -5.20 3.94 2.46
CA ASP A 52 -4.25 3.47 1.46
C ASP A 52 -3.92 4.56 0.43
N PHE A 53 -4.93 5.23 -0.14
CA PHE A 53 -4.76 6.41 -0.98
C PHE A 53 -3.87 7.48 -0.32
N LEU A 54 -4.11 7.79 0.97
CA LEU A 54 -3.34 8.81 1.68
C LEU A 54 -1.91 8.33 1.99
N ILE A 55 -1.69 7.05 2.27
CA ILE A 55 -0.35 6.47 2.43
C ILE A 55 0.43 6.55 1.12
N HIS A 56 -0.14 6.07 0.03
CA HIS A 56 0.48 6.14 -1.29
C HIS A 56 0.80 7.59 -1.69
N THR A 57 -0.13 8.52 -1.50
CA THR A 57 0.10 9.90 -1.95
C THR A 57 1.01 10.73 -1.03
N ILE A 58 0.86 10.63 0.29
CA ILE A 58 1.60 11.48 1.23
C ILE A 58 2.93 10.82 1.59
N PHE A 59 2.91 9.56 2.01
CA PHE A 59 4.11 8.90 2.49
C PHE A 59 4.94 8.49 1.28
N GLU A 60 4.47 7.56 0.46
CA GLU A 60 5.27 7.02 -0.65
C GLU A 60 5.58 8.09 -1.70
N GLY A 61 4.65 9.01 -1.95
CA GLY A 61 4.90 10.19 -2.78
C GLY A 61 6.05 11.05 -2.26
N SER A 62 6.19 11.21 -0.94
CA SER A 62 7.33 11.93 -0.34
C SER A 62 8.65 11.14 -0.39
N PHE A 63 8.58 9.81 -0.36
CA PHE A 63 9.75 8.95 -0.60
C PHE A 63 10.26 9.14 -2.03
N LEU A 64 9.36 9.04 -3.02
CA LEU A 64 9.70 9.28 -4.42
C LEU A 64 10.26 10.69 -4.61
N TYR A 65 9.64 11.70 -4.01
CA TYR A 65 10.16 13.06 -4.08
C TYR A 65 11.62 13.13 -3.63
N ASN A 66 11.96 12.53 -2.48
CA ASN A 66 13.35 12.49 -2.03
C ASN A 66 14.26 11.69 -2.98
N CYS A 67 13.79 10.57 -3.54
CA CYS A 67 14.56 9.79 -4.52
C CYS A 67 14.85 10.56 -5.82
N PHE A 68 13.91 11.37 -6.32
CA PHE A 68 14.11 12.09 -7.57
C PHE A 68 14.81 13.45 -7.40
N PHE A 69 14.68 14.08 -6.22
CA PHE A 69 15.10 15.47 -6.03
C PHE A 69 16.19 15.68 -4.97
N SER A 70 16.51 14.68 -4.15
CA SER A 70 17.56 14.78 -3.12
C SER A 70 18.76 13.93 -3.50
N ARG A 71 19.90 14.58 -3.74
CA ARG A 71 21.12 13.93 -4.23
C ARG A 71 22.40 14.64 -3.80
N ILE A 72 23.49 13.88 -3.73
CA ILE A 72 24.86 14.41 -3.61
C ILE A 72 25.76 13.74 -4.67
N PRO A 73 26.90 14.36 -5.06
CA PRO A 73 27.90 13.69 -5.88
C PRO A 73 28.39 12.40 -5.21
N PHE A 74 28.58 11.35 -6.00
CA PHE A 74 29.17 10.11 -5.51
C PHE A 74 30.63 10.35 -5.13
N ASP A 75 30.98 9.98 -3.91
CA ASP A 75 32.36 9.99 -3.42
C ASP A 75 32.69 8.59 -2.86
N SER A 76 33.64 7.91 -3.51
CA SER A 76 34.10 6.58 -3.12
C SER A 76 34.76 6.51 -1.73
N SER A 77 35.14 7.67 -1.16
CA SER A 77 35.67 7.74 0.20
C SER A 77 34.58 7.70 1.27
N ILE A 78 33.34 8.05 0.91
CA ILE A 78 32.20 8.17 1.83
C ILE A 78 31.17 7.06 1.59
N ALA A 79 30.95 6.68 0.33
CA ALA A 79 29.94 5.71 -0.06
C ALA A 79 30.55 4.46 -0.70
N HIS A 80 30.08 3.30 -0.27
CA HIS A 80 30.48 2.03 -0.88
C HIS A 80 29.99 1.97 -2.34
N PRO A 81 30.76 1.43 -3.31
CA PRO A 81 30.39 1.39 -4.73
C PRO A 81 29.03 0.73 -5.04
N VAL A 82 28.56 -0.15 -4.14
CA VAL A 82 27.22 -0.79 -4.21
C VAL A 82 26.08 0.23 -4.11
N ALA A 83 26.32 1.43 -3.58
CA ALA A 83 25.35 2.52 -3.55
C ALA A 83 25.06 3.12 -4.95
N ILE A 84 25.91 2.83 -5.95
CA ILE A 84 25.67 3.25 -7.33
C ILE A 84 24.63 2.31 -7.94
N SER A 85 23.41 2.82 -8.10
CA SER A 85 22.30 2.09 -8.72
C SER A 85 22.11 2.40 -10.21
N ASN A 86 22.94 3.27 -10.81
CA ASN A 86 22.72 3.83 -12.16
C ASN A 86 21.34 4.47 -12.33
N PHE A 87 20.73 4.92 -11.23
CA PHE A 87 19.44 5.58 -11.24
C PHE A 87 19.50 6.83 -12.13
N LEU A 88 18.48 7.03 -12.97
CA LEU A 88 18.43 8.06 -14.03
C LEU A 88 19.57 7.99 -15.05
N GLY A 89 20.21 6.83 -15.21
CA GLY A 89 21.25 6.62 -16.22
C GLY A 89 22.60 7.28 -15.88
N THR A 90 22.83 7.63 -14.61
CA THR A 90 24.10 8.22 -14.15
C THR A 90 24.67 7.48 -12.95
N SER A 91 25.99 7.43 -12.86
CA SER A 91 26.75 6.95 -11.70
C SER A 91 27.44 8.09 -10.93
N GLU A 92 27.23 9.35 -11.35
CA GLU A 92 27.88 10.52 -10.76
C GLU A 92 27.24 10.97 -9.45
N TYR A 93 26.00 10.55 -9.21
CA TYR A 93 25.20 10.98 -8.06
C TYR A 93 24.58 9.80 -7.35
N VAL A 94 24.41 9.96 -6.04
CA VAL A 94 23.60 9.08 -5.19
C VAL A 94 22.37 9.85 -4.72
N TYR A 95 21.24 9.14 -4.64
CA TYR A 95 19.91 9.71 -4.48
C TYR A 95 19.18 9.12 -3.27
N GLY A 96 18.24 9.88 -2.70
CA GLY A 96 17.33 9.38 -1.66
C GLY A 96 17.20 10.28 -0.44
N ALA A 97 16.40 9.81 0.52
CA ALA A 97 16.05 10.51 1.74
C ALA A 97 17.27 10.91 2.58
N GLN A 98 18.31 10.07 2.63
CA GLN A 98 19.51 10.35 3.43
C GLN A 98 20.28 11.61 3.00
N TYR A 99 19.99 12.17 1.82
CA TYR A 99 20.64 13.34 1.27
C TYR A 99 19.80 14.63 1.37
N ALA A 100 18.72 14.61 2.13
CA ALA A 100 17.83 15.75 2.34
C ALA A 100 17.63 16.06 3.82
N ASP A 101 17.39 17.33 4.15
CA ASP A 101 16.93 17.77 5.47
C ASP A 101 15.52 18.38 5.37
N ASN A 102 14.51 17.51 5.35
CA ASN A 102 13.10 17.89 5.36
C ASN A 102 12.30 16.91 6.24
N TRP A 103 11.00 17.18 6.44
CA TRP A 103 10.17 16.32 7.30
C TRP A 103 10.06 14.88 6.76
N ALA A 104 9.99 14.72 5.44
CA ALA A 104 9.84 13.42 4.80
C ALA A 104 11.16 12.64 4.87
N SER A 105 12.31 13.29 4.69
CA SER A 105 13.60 12.62 4.84
C SER A 105 13.78 12.09 6.25
N LYS A 106 13.41 12.86 7.27
CA LYS A 106 13.42 12.41 8.67
C LYS A 106 12.54 11.18 8.89
N LEU A 107 11.31 11.21 8.37
CA LEU A 107 10.37 10.07 8.45
C LEU A 107 10.94 8.82 7.76
N TRP A 108 11.44 8.96 6.54
CA TRP A 108 12.01 7.83 5.79
C TRP A 108 13.32 7.32 6.37
N MET A 109 14.12 8.18 6.99
CA MET A 109 15.31 7.76 7.72
C MET A 109 14.98 6.98 9.00
N VAL A 110 13.84 7.22 9.64
CA VAL A 110 13.34 6.36 10.74
C VAL A 110 12.96 4.99 10.21
N TYR A 111 12.20 4.93 9.11
CA TYR A 111 11.83 3.64 8.50
C TYR A 111 13.06 2.89 7.96
N ALA A 112 14.06 3.62 7.46
CA ALA A 112 15.30 3.06 6.94
C ALA A 112 16.18 2.37 8.00
N GLN A 113 15.91 2.60 9.29
CA GLN A 113 16.52 1.82 10.37
C GLN A 113 16.06 0.36 10.32
N ALA A 114 14.81 0.11 9.91
CA ALA A 114 14.27 -1.24 9.75
C ALA A 114 14.56 -1.82 8.36
N ASP A 115 14.54 -1.00 7.30
CA ASP A 115 14.87 -1.41 5.94
C ASP A 115 15.72 -0.35 5.23
N ARG A 116 17.04 -0.61 5.16
CA ARG A 116 18.03 0.36 4.67
C ARG A 116 17.79 0.84 3.24
N ARG A 117 17.04 0.09 2.42
CA ARG A 117 16.75 0.47 1.03
C ARG A 117 15.95 1.77 0.94
N TRP A 118 15.18 2.11 1.97
CA TRP A 118 14.38 3.32 2.03
C TRP A 118 15.17 4.60 2.35
N ALA A 119 16.45 4.47 2.73
CA ALA A 119 17.34 5.63 2.86
C ALA A 119 17.76 6.19 1.48
N GLY A 120 17.83 5.32 0.47
CA GLY A 120 18.36 5.61 -0.86
C GLY A 120 17.35 5.35 -1.98
N ALA A 121 17.77 5.59 -3.22
CA ALA A 121 17.02 5.22 -4.42
C ALA A 121 17.31 3.77 -4.85
N ASP A 122 16.84 2.80 -4.07
CA ASP A 122 16.84 1.39 -4.49
C ASP A 122 15.91 1.19 -5.69
N LEU A 123 16.42 0.61 -6.79
CA LEU A 123 15.65 0.50 -8.03
C LEU A 123 14.38 -0.34 -7.89
N THR A 124 14.41 -1.38 -7.05
CA THR A 124 13.24 -2.23 -6.86
C THR A 124 12.17 -1.47 -6.09
N VAL A 125 12.55 -0.83 -4.98
CA VAL A 125 11.63 -0.04 -4.16
C VAL A 125 11.08 1.12 -4.98
N VAL A 126 11.93 1.95 -5.62
CA VAL A 126 11.47 3.09 -6.43
C VAL A 126 10.54 2.65 -7.58
N SER A 127 10.79 1.50 -8.21
CA SER A 127 9.91 0.98 -9.27
C SER A 127 8.53 0.56 -8.75
N LEU A 128 8.49 -0.05 -7.56
CA LEU A 128 7.22 -0.39 -6.90
C LEU A 128 6.47 0.89 -6.51
N GLU A 129 7.16 1.83 -5.87
CA GLU A 129 6.56 3.05 -5.36
C GLU A 129 6.03 3.97 -6.47
N LEU A 130 6.64 3.95 -7.67
CA LEU A 130 6.08 4.64 -8.83
C LEU A 130 4.70 4.09 -9.22
N LEU A 131 4.51 2.77 -9.17
CA LEU A 131 3.23 2.14 -9.48
C LEU A 131 2.22 2.34 -8.35
N THR A 132 2.63 2.31 -7.09
CA THR A 132 1.72 2.55 -5.97
C THR A 132 1.24 4.00 -5.96
N VAL A 133 2.14 4.97 -6.13
CA VAL A 133 1.81 6.40 -6.12
C VAL A 133 0.97 6.82 -7.34
N LEU A 134 1.35 6.38 -8.55
CA LEU A 134 0.71 6.83 -9.79
C LEU A 134 -0.44 5.92 -10.25
N GLY A 135 -0.50 4.68 -9.76
CA GLY A 135 -1.51 3.69 -10.10
C GLY A 135 -2.41 3.34 -8.92
N ALA A 136 -1.85 2.74 -7.87
CA ALA A 136 -2.61 2.21 -6.73
C ALA A 136 -3.37 3.32 -5.99
N GLY A 137 -2.72 4.42 -5.63
CA GLY A 137 -3.33 5.56 -4.93
C GLY A 137 -4.55 6.12 -5.66
N PRO A 138 -4.43 6.56 -6.93
CA PRO A 138 -5.58 7.02 -7.71
C PRO A 138 -6.69 5.96 -7.82
N LEU A 139 -6.34 4.68 -7.97
CA LEU A 139 -7.31 3.59 -8.04
C LEU A 139 -8.03 3.36 -6.70
N ALA A 140 -7.32 3.48 -5.57
CA ALA A 140 -7.88 3.38 -4.23
C ALA A 140 -8.91 4.50 -3.98
N LEU A 141 -8.59 5.73 -4.37
CA LEU A 141 -9.56 6.84 -4.33
C LEU A 141 -10.77 6.61 -5.26
N TRP A 142 -10.53 6.06 -6.46
CA TRP A 142 -11.60 5.70 -7.39
C TRP A 142 -12.54 4.63 -6.81
N ILE A 143 -11.99 3.63 -6.12
CA ILE A 143 -12.76 2.61 -5.40
C ILE A 143 -13.62 3.26 -4.32
N CYS A 144 -13.06 4.17 -3.50
CA CYS A 144 -13.83 4.93 -2.50
C CYS A 144 -15.03 5.65 -3.14
N TRP A 145 -14.79 6.35 -4.26
CA TRP A 145 -15.85 7.04 -4.99
C TRP A 145 -16.93 6.09 -5.51
N GLY A 146 -16.53 4.93 -6.04
CA GLY A 146 -17.46 3.91 -6.50
C GLY A 146 -18.31 3.33 -5.37
N ILE A 147 -17.73 3.12 -4.18
CA ILE A 147 -18.47 2.67 -2.98
C ILE A 147 -19.55 3.70 -2.61
N VAL A 148 -19.21 4.99 -2.59
CA VAL A 148 -20.17 6.08 -2.32
C VAL A 148 -21.34 6.04 -3.31
N ARG A 149 -21.05 5.76 -4.58
CA ARG A 149 -22.06 5.70 -5.65
C ARG A 149 -22.79 4.37 -5.76
N LYS A 150 -22.45 3.38 -4.93
CA LYS A 150 -22.99 2.01 -5.01
C LYS A 150 -22.81 1.39 -6.40
N ASP A 151 -21.65 1.65 -7.01
CA ASP A 151 -21.32 1.15 -8.34
C ASP A 151 -20.90 -0.32 -8.27
N TRP A 152 -21.57 -1.20 -9.02
CA TRP A 152 -21.27 -2.63 -9.05
C TRP A 152 -19.85 -2.94 -9.56
N ARG A 153 -19.25 -2.03 -10.34
CA ARG A 153 -17.89 -2.17 -10.90
C ARG A 153 -16.80 -2.09 -9.84
N VAL A 154 -17.12 -1.59 -8.65
CA VAL A 154 -16.17 -1.48 -7.53
C VAL A 154 -15.52 -2.82 -7.21
N ASN A 155 -16.28 -3.91 -7.21
CA ASN A 155 -15.74 -5.24 -6.92
C ASN A 155 -14.61 -5.63 -7.88
N PHE A 156 -14.73 -5.30 -9.17
CA PHE A 156 -13.67 -5.54 -10.14
C PHE A 156 -12.41 -4.74 -9.79
N TRP A 157 -12.56 -3.44 -9.52
CA TRP A 157 -11.42 -2.58 -9.20
C TRP A 157 -10.75 -2.94 -7.88
N MET A 158 -11.52 -3.35 -6.86
CA MET A 158 -10.97 -3.88 -5.60
C MET A 158 -10.09 -5.11 -5.84
N VAL A 159 -10.50 -6.03 -6.73
CA VAL A 159 -9.69 -7.21 -7.07
C VAL A 159 -8.41 -6.81 -7.81
N VAL A 160 -8.50 -5.87 -8.75
CA VAL A 160 -7.32 -5.37 -9.50
C VAL A 160 -6.31 -4.74 -8.55
N LEU A 161 -6.76 -3.82 -7.68
CA LEU A 161 -5.89 -3.15 -6.71
C LEU A 161 -5.27 -4.16 -5.74
N ALA A 162 -6.10 -5.01 -5.11
CA ALA A 162 -5.65 -5.99 -4.13
C ALA A 162 -4.61 -6.97 -4.69
N THR A 163 -4.76 -7.37 -5.96
CA THR A 163 -3.76 -8.21 -6.63
C THR A 163 -2.43 -7.47 -6.78
N GLY A 164 -2.48 -6.19 -7.14
CA GLY A 164 -1.30 -5.33 -7.25
C GLY A 164 -0.60 -5.13 -5.91
N GLU A 165 -1.36 -4.86 -4.83
CA GLU A 165 -0.83 -4.69 -3.48
C GLU A 165 -0.14 -5.97 -2.97
N LEU A 166 -0.77 -7.13 -3.14
CA LEU A 166 -0.18 -8.42 -2.72
C LEU A 166 1.09 -8.75 -3.51
N TYR A 167 1.08 -8.48 -4.82
CA TYR A 167 2.28 -8.66 -5.64
C TYR A 167 3.39 -7.67 -5.25
N GLY A 168 3.05 -6.41 -5.02
CA GLY A 168 3.98 -5.38 -4.58
C GLY A 168 4.62 -5.74 -3.23
N GLY A 169 3.82 -6.14 -2.25
CA GLY A 169 4.31 -6.60 -0.95
C GLY A 169 5.25 -7.81 -1.08
N PHE A 170 4.94 -8.77 -1.96
CA PHE A 170 5.85 -9.87 -2.25
C PHE A 170 7.17 -9.38 -2.85
N MET A 171 7.13 -8.46 -3.82
CA MET A 171 8.32 -7.89 -4.46
C MET A 171 9.15 -6.99 -3.55
N THR A 172 8.58 -6.45 -2.47
CA THR A 172 9.32 -5.71 -1.44
C THR A 172 10.22 -6.65 -0.64
N PHE A 173 9.75 -7.86 -0.29
CA PHE A 173 10.46 -8.77 0.61
C PHE A 173 11.20 -9.92 -0.07
N ALA A 174 10.69 -10.44 -1.20
CA ALA A 174 11.31 -11.56 -1.89
C ALA A 174 12.78 -11.30 -2.30
N PRO A 175 13.15 -10.12 -2.84
CA PRO A 175 14.55 -9.80 -3.11
C PRO A 175 15.43 -9.83 -1.86
N GLU A 176 14.91 -9.38 -0.70
CA GLU A 176 15.63 -9.46 0.57
C GLU A 176 15.87 -10.89 1.00
N TRP A 177 14.85 -11.76 0.90
CA TRP A 177 14.99 -13.17 1.24
C TRP A 177 16.08 -13.86 0.40
N LEU A 178 16.20 -13.49 -0.88
CA LEU A 178 17.20 -14.03 -1.79
C LEU A 178 18.63 -13.59 -1.47
N ILE A 179 18.81 -12.39 -0.90
CA ILE A 179 20.15 -11.89 -0.51
C ILE A 179 20.50 -12.15 0.95
N GLY A 180 19.61 -12.82 1.70
CA GLY A 180 19.79 -13.15 3.12
C GLY A 180 19.40 -12.02 4.09
N CYS A 181 18.40 -11.20 3.72
CA CYS A 181 17.84 -10.10 4.51
C CYS A 181 18.89 -9.09 4.97
N LYS A 182 19.85 -8.75 4.09
CA LYS A 182 20.98 -7.89 4.44
C LYS A 182 20.56 -6.45 4.74
N ASN A 183 19.48 -5.96 4.14
CA ASN A 183 19.01 -4.59 4.38
C ASN A 183 18.01 -4.50 5.52
N LEU A 184 17.38 -5.61 5.91
CA LEU A 184 16.39 -5.65 6.97
C LEU A 184 17.06 -5.80 8.34
N ASP A 185 16.76 -4.88 9.26
CA ASP A 185 17.17 -5.00 10.65
C ASP A 185 16.07 -5.64 11.50
N THR A 186 16.31 -6.88 11.94
CA THR A 186 15.39 -7.62 12.83
C THR A 186 15.89 -7.74 14.26
N SER A 187 16.94 -7.01 14.63
CA SER A 187 17.55 -7.07 15.97
C SER A 187 16.67 -6.44 17.04
N ASN A 188 15.90 -5.42 16.68
CA ASN A 188 15.01 -4.67 17.57
C ASN A 188 13.55 -5.12 17.42
N PHE A 189 12.82 -5.15 18.54
CA PHE A 189 11.40 -5.48 18.56
C PHE A 189 10.56 -4.51 17.72
N MET A 190 10.79 -3.20 17.83
CA MET A 190 10.06 -2.16 17.10
C MET A 190 10.22 -2.34 15.59
N PHE A 191 11.48 -2.49 15.13
CA PHE A 191 11.77 -2.66 13.70
C PHE A 191 11.15 -3.95 13.16
N LYS A 192 11.36 -5.07 13.85
CA LYS A 192 10.84 -6.37 13.40
C LYS A 192 9.32 -6.43 13.44
N TRP A 193 8.71 -6.18 14.59
CA TRP A 193 7.29 -6.50 14.80
C TRP A 193 6.36 -5.36 14.42
N VAL A 194 6.75 -4.10 14.64
CA VAL A 194 5.88 -2.96 14.32
C VAL A 194 6.10 -2.51 12.89
N TYR A 195 7.35 -2.22 12.49
CA TYR A 195 7.63 -1.68 11.17
C TYR A 195 7.53 -2.74 10.08
N LEU A 196 8.26 -3.85 10.23
CA LEU A 196 8.31 -4.87 9.19
C LEU A 196 7.08 -5.79 9.21
N VAL A 197 6.68 -6.35 10.35
CA VAL A 197 5.55 -7.29 10.37
C VAL A 197 4.20 -6.58 10.38
N PHE A 198 3.90 -5.77 11.40
CA PHE A 198 2.54 -5.25 11.60
C PHE A 198 2.04 -4.41 10.42
N PHE A 199 2.77 -3.37 10.01
CA PHE A 199 2.33 -2.52 8.91
C PHE A 199 2.20 -3.29 7.59
N ASN A 200 3.19 -4.10 7.22
CA ASN A 200 3.12 -4.83 5.95
C ASN A 200 2.03 -5.91 5.94
N MET A 201 1.71 -6.53 7.08
CA MET A 201 0.61 -7.50 7.14
C MET A 201 -0.77 -6.85 6.94
N LEU A 202 -0.92 -5.54 7.12
CA LEU A 202 -2.16 -4.83 6.76
C LEU A 202 -2.41 -4.90 5.24
N TRP A 203 -1.36 -4.67 4.44
CA TRP A 203 -1.34 -4.84 2.97
C TRP A 203 -1.36 -6.30 2.52
N VAL A 204 -1.51 -7.25 3.44
CA VAL A 204 -1.80 -8.66 3.11
C VAL A 204 -3.25 -8.97 3.45
N PHE A 205 -3.65 -8.74 4.70
CA PHE A 205 -4.97 -9.15 5.17
C PHE A 205 -6.10 -8.34 4.56
N LEU A 206 -5.94 -7.02 4.40
CA LEU A 206 -7.03 -6.17 3.89
C LEU A 206 -7.24 -6.34 2.38
N PRO A 207 -6.19 -6.49 1.56
CA PRO A 207 -6.34 -6.88 0.16
C PRO A 207 -7.01 -8.25 -0.02
N ILE A 208 -6.61 -9.27 0.77
CA ILE A 208 -7.28 -10.58 0.76
C ILE A 208 -8.76 -10.45 1.15
N TYR A 209 -9.07 -9.64 2.16
CA TYR A 209 -10.44 -9.38 2.56
C TYR A 209 -11.24 -8.67 1.45
N ALA A 210 -10.65 -7.69 0.76
CA ALA A 210 -11.26 -7.02 -0.38
C ALA A 210 -11.59 -8.00 -1.51
N MET A 211 -10.65 -8.88 -1.85
CA MET A 211 -10.86 -9.95 -2.83
C MET A 211 -11.97 -10.91 -2.41
N TYR A 212 -12.01 -11.30 -1.13
CA TYR A 212 -13.07 -12.16 -0.59
C TYR A 212 -14.45 -11.52 -0.73
N VAL A 213 -14.60 -10.25 -0.30
CA VAL A 213 -15.86 -9.51 -0.42
C VAL A 213 -16.29 -9.38 -1.88
N ALA A 214 -15.36 -9.00 -2.76
CA ALA A 214 -15.62 -8.89 -4.20
C ALA A 214 -16.04 -10.24 -4.81
N PHE A 215 -15.34 -11.32 -4.48
CA PHE A 215 -15.63 -12.65 -4.99
C PHE A 215 -17.02 -13.13 -4.58
N CYS A 216 -17.40 -12.94 -3.31
CA CYS A 216 -18.74 -13.27 -2.83
C CYS A 216 -19.83 -12.47 -3.56
N ASP A 217 -19.65 -11.16 -3.72
CA ASP A 217 -20.65 -10.31 -4.38
C ASP A 217 -20.82 -10.65 -5.87
N ILE A 218 -19.71 -10.82 -6.58
CA ILE A 218 -19.70 -11.27 -7.99
C ILE A 218 -20.34 -12.66 -8.11
N GLY A 219 -20.00 -13.58 -7.20
CA GLY A 219 -20.57 -14.92 -7.16
C GLY A 219 -22.09 -14.91 -7.00
N ASN A 220 -22.60 -14.11 -6.06
CA ASN A 220 -24.04 -13.96 -5.83
C ASN A 220 -24.76 -13.40 -7.06
N ALA A 221 -24.18 -12.38 -7.71
CA ALA A 221 -24.74 -11.81 -8.94
C ALA A 221 -24.81 -12.84 -10.08
N MET A 222 -23.77 -13.67 -10.24
CA MET A 222 -23.73 -14.73 -11.26
C MET A 222 -24.75 -15.84 -10.97
N GLN A 223 -24.93 -16.23 -9.71
CA GLN A 223 -25.95 -17.20 -9.32
C GLN A 223 -27.37 -16.69 -9.61
N LEU A 224 -27.66 -15.44 -9.29
CA LEU A 224 -28.95 -14.81 -9.60
C LEU A 224 -29.21 -14.80 -11.12
N ARG A 225 -28.20 -14.41 -11.92
CA ARG A 225 -28.29 -14.44 -13.38
C ARG A 225 -28.61 -15.83 -13.90
N ASN A 226 -27.94 -16.87 -13.39
CA ASN A 226 -28.18 -18.26 -13.80
C ASN A 226 -29.60 -18.73 -13.46
N SER A 227 -30.13 -18.35 -12.29
CA SER A 227 -31.50 -18.65 -11.88
C SER A 227 -32.53 -17.99 -12.79
N VAL A 228 -32.33 -16.71 -13.16
CA VAL A 228 -33.21 -15.98 -14.09
C VAL A 228 -33.21 -16.62 -15.48
N ILE A 229 -32.04 -16.98 -15.99
CA ILE A 229 -31.91 -17.67 -17.30
C ILE A 229 -32.64 -19.02 -17.25
N SER A 230 -32.44 -19.79 -16.19
CA SER A 230 -33.06 -21.12 -16.03
C SER A 230 -34.59 -21.03 -15.97
N ALA A 231 -35.13 -20.07 -15.20
CA ALA A 231 -36.57 -19.82 -15.13
C ALA A 231 -37.15 -19.42 -16.50
N LYS A 232 -36.46 -18.55 -17.24
CA LYS A 232 -36.87 -18.14 -18.60
C LYS A 232 -36.90 -19.33 -19.56
N VAL A 233 -35.89 -20.20 -19.50
CA VAL A 233 -35.84 -21.44 -20.31
C VAL A 233 -37.00 -22.36 -19.97
N GLU A 234 -37.34 -22.51 -18.69
CA GLU A 234 -38.47 -23.34 -18.26
C GLU A 234 -39.81 -22.78 -18.74
N MET A 235 -40.01 -21.46 -18.67
CA MET A 235 -41.21 -20.80 -19.20
C MET A 235 -41.37 -21.05 -20.70
N MET A 236 -40.31 -20.85 -21.49
CA MET A 236 -40.36 -21.11 -22.94
C MET A 236 -40.66 -22.58 -23.27
N LYS A 237 -40.17 -23.53 -22.45
CA LYS A 237 -40.49 -24.96 -22.59
C LYS A 237 -41.97 -25.24 -22.28
N ARG A 238 -42.56 -24.55 -21.30
CA ARG A 238 -43.98 -24.69 -20.95
C ARG A 238 -44.89 -24.09 -22.03
N GLU A 239 -44.49 -22.96 -22.62
CA GLU A 239 -45.23 -22.33 -23.74
C GLU A 239 -45.23 -23.20 -24.99
N LYS A 240 -44.09 -23.80 -25.36
CA LYS A 240 -44.01 -24.72 -26.52
C LYS A 240 -44.80 -26.02 -26.33
N LYS A 241 -45.18 -26.37 -25.10
CA LYS A 241 -45.97 -27.57 -24.78
C LYS A 241 -47.48 -27.30 -24.76
N LYS A 242 -47.91 -26.04 -24.79
CA LYS A 242 -49.31 -25.64 -24.93
C LYS A 242 -49.64 -25.44 -26.40
#